data_AF-A0A9E3V915-F1
#
_entry.id   AF-A0A9E3V915-F1
#
_cell.length_a   1.000
_cell.length_b   1.000
_cell.length_c   1.000
_cell.angle_alpha   90.00
_cell.angle_beta   90.00
_cell.angle_gamma   90.00
#
_symmetry.space_group_name_H-M   'P 1'
#
loop_
_entity.id
_entity.type
_entity.pdbx_description
1 polymer ?
#
loop_
_entity_poly.entity_id
_entity_poly.type
_entity_poly.pdbx_seq_one_letter_code
_entity_poly.pdbx_strand_id
1 'polypeptide(L)' 'MTFEQSLARLEQIAAALDRDDLPLEEALKLFEEGIGRLREANAALADADGKVQTLVAQADGVLEAKR' A
#
# COMPACT_ATOMS: atom_id res chain seq x y z
N MET A 1 -8.02 -2.05 -9.32
CA MET A 1 -6.63 -1.56 -9.28
C MET A 1 -5.82 -2.58 -8.50
N THR A 2 -4.69 -3.07 -9.02
CA THR A 2 -3.83 -4.01 -8.29
C THR A 2 -2.82 -3.27 -7.41
N PHE A 3 -2.18 -3.98 -6.48
CA PHE A 3 -1.13 -3.39 -5.63
C PHE A 3 0.01 -2.81 -6.46
N GLU A 4 0.46 -3.53 -7.49
CA GLU A 4 1.53 -3.13 -8.41
C GLU A 4 1.14 -1.87 -9.20
N GLN A 5 -0.13 -1.77 -9.60
CA GLN A 5 -0.64 -0.57 -10.26
C GLN A 5 -0.64 0.65 -9.32
N SER A 6 -1.02 0.46 -8.05
CA SER A 6 -0.96 1.53 -7.05
C SER A 6 0.47 1.96 -6.75
N LEU A 7 1.41 1.00 -6.68
CA LEU A 7 2.83 1.28 -6.49
C LEU A 7 3.43 2.04 -7.67
N ALA A 8 3.19 1.58 -8.90
CA ALA A 8 3.66 2.27 -10.11
C ALA A 8 3.12 3.71 -10.20
N ARG A 9 1.88 3.94 -9.76
CA ARG A 9 1.30 5.28 -9.72
C ARG A 9 1.94 6.15 -8.62
N LEU A 10 2.27 5.60 -7.47
CA LEU A 10 3.01 6.30 -6.42
C LEU A 10 4.40 6.74 -6.91
N GLU A 11 5.10 5.88 -7.65
CA GLU A 11 6.40 6.22 -8.25
C GLU A 11 6.27 7.37 -9.26
N GLN A 12 5.22 7.36 -10.09
CA GLN A 12 4.93 8.45 -11.03
C GLN A 12 4.63 9.77 -10.30
N ILE A 13 3.86 9.72 -9.21
CA ILE A 13 3.54 10.89 -8.38
C ILE A 13 4.82 11.46 -7.76
N ALA A 14 5.67 10.61 -7.18
CA ALA A 14 6.95 11.04 -6.60
C ALA A 14 7.84 11.71 -7.66
N ALA A 15 8.00 11.08 -8.82
CA ALA A 15 8.76 11.65 -9.93
C ALA A 15 8.18 12.97 -10.45
N ALA A 16 6.86 13.15 -10.43
CA ALA A 16 6.22 14.40 -10.81
C ALA A 16 6.45 15.51 -9.77
N LEU A 17 6.40 15.18 -8.48
CA LEU A 17 6.62 16.12 -7.37
C LEU A 17 8.08 16.61 -7.29
N ASP A 18 9.05 15.84 -7.80
CA ASP A 18 10.46 16.24 -7.88
C ASP A 18 10.75 17.28 -8.99
N ARG A 19 9.75 17.63 -9.81
CA ARG A 19 9.92 18.61 -10.88
C ARG A 19 9.81 20.04 -10.35
N ASP A 20 10.80 20.87 -10.67
CA ASP A 20 10.84 22.29 -10.29
C ASP A 20 9.77 23.15 -10.99
N ASP A 21 9.17 22.67 -12.08
CA ASP A 21 8.19 23.39 -12.90
C ASP A 21 6.73 23.07 -12.55
N LEU A 22 6.48 22.31 -11.48
CA LEU A 22 5.14 21.86 -11.10
C LEU A 22 4.35 23.00 -10.41
N PRO A 23 3.17 23.39 -10.93
CA PRO A 23 2.32 24.36 -10.26
C PRO A 23 1.87 23.87 -8.88
N LEU A 24 1.85 24.77 -7.88
CA LEU A 24 1.49 24.44 -6.50
C LEU A 24 0.14 23.70 -6.37
N GLU A 25 -0.87 24.12 -7.13
CA GLU A 25 -2.19 23.47 -7.09
C GLU A 25 -2.12 22.02 -7.58
N GLU A 26 -1.29 21.75 -8.59
CA GLU A 26 -1.09 20.41 -9.14
C GLU A 26 -0.26 19.55 -8.18
N ALA A 27 0.77 20.12 -7.56
CA ALA A 27 1.54 19.48 -6.50
C ALA A 27 0.65 19.05 -5.32
N LEU A 28 -0.28 19.90 -4.89
CA LEU A 28 -1.22 19.57 -3.81
C LEU A 28 -2.15 18.41 -4.20
N LYS A 29 -2.69 18.40 -5.42
CA LYS A 29 -3.53 17.30 -5.93
C LYS A 29 -2.77 15.98 -5.99
N LEU A 30 -1.54 16.01 -6.51
CA LEU A 30 -0.68 14.83 -6.59
C LEU A 30 -0.30 14.32 -5.19
N PHE A 31 -0.04 15.22 -4.25
CA PHE A 31 0.27 14.86 -2.87
C PHE A 31 -0.92 14.19 -2.17
N GLU A 32 -2.13 14.75 -2.32
CA GLU A 32 -3.36 14.16 -1.78
C GLU A 32 -3.63 12.77 -2.39
N GLU A 33 -3.49 12.63 -3.70
CA GLU A 33 -3.59 11.33 -4.39
C GLU A 33 -2.56 10.34 -3.82
N GLY A 34 -1.30 10.77 -3.66
CA GLY A 34 -0.23 9.95 -3.12
C GLY A 34 -0.52 9.44 -1.71
N ILE A 35 -1.02 10.30 -0.81
CA ILE A 35 -1.40 9.89 0.55
C ILE A 35 -2.54 8.87 0.54
N GLY A 36 -3.55 9.07 -0.30
CA GLY A 36 -4.65 8.12 -0.46
C GLY A 36 -4.14 6.74 -0.87
N ARG A 37 -3.28 6.70 -1.90
CA ARG A 37 -2.68 5.46 -2.41
C ARG A 37 -1.78 4.76 -1.40
N LEU A 38 -0.98 5.53 -0.67
CA LEU A 38 -0.11 4.97 0.36
C LEU A 38 -0.92 4.27 1.47
N ARG A 39 -2.06 4.85 1.85
CA ARG A 39 -2.98 4.24 2.81
C ARG A 39 -3.55 2.92 2.30
N GLU A 40 -4.00 2.89 1.04
CA GLU A 40 -4.53 1.67 0.41
C GLU A 40 -3.45 0.57 0.32
N ALA A 41 -2.24 0.92 -0.09
CA ALA A 41 -1.12 -0.01 -0.17
C ALA A 41 -0.78 -0.63 1.20
N ASN A 42 -0.71 0.20 2.24
CA ASN A 42 -0.48 -0.27 3.61
C ASN A 42 -1.59 -1.19 4.11
N ALA A 43 -2.86 -0.89 3.80
CA ALA A 43 -3.97 -1.75 4.17
C ALA A 43 -3.90 -3.12 3.47
N ALA A 44 -3.55 -3.15 2.19
CA ALA A 44 -3.38 -4.38 1.44
C ALA A 44 -2.23 -5.24 2.00
N LEU A 45 -1.10 -4.61 2.36
CA LEU A 45 0.04 -5.28 2.99
C LEU A 45 -0.34 -5.88 4.35
N ALA A 46 -1.08 -5.13 5.18
CA ALA A 46 -1.52 -5.61 6.49
C ALA A 46 -2.47 -6.82 6.38
N ASP A 47 -3.40 -6.81 5.41
CA ASP A 47 -4.26 -7.96 5.14
C ASP A 47 -3.47 -9.19 4.66
N ALA A 48 -2.49 -8.97 3.77
CA ALA A 48 -1.60 -10.04 3.31
C ALA A 48 -0.78 -10.65 4.46
N ASP A 49 -0.20 -9.82 5.33
CA ASP A 49 0.56 -10.28 6.49
C ASP A 49 -0.31 -11.08 7.47
N GLY A 50 -1.52 -10.60 7.76
CA GLY A 50 -2.47 -11.34 8.62
C GLY A 50 -2.86 -12.70 8.05
N LYS A 51 -3.03 -12.80 6.72
CA LYS A 51 -3.26 -14.08 6.04
C LYS A 51 -2.06 -15.02 6.16
N VAL A 52 -0.84 -14.51 5.95
CA VAL A 52 0.39 -15.31 6.10
C VAL A 52 0.52 -15.82 7.53
N GLN A 53 0.35 -14.96 8.54
CA GLN A 53 0.41 -15.34 9.95
C GLN A 53 -0.61 -16.45 10.29
N THR A 54 -1.83 -16.36 9.75
CA THR A 54 -2.86 -17.38 9.94
C THR A 54 -2.44 -18.71 9.31
N LEU A 55 -1.93 -18.70 8.08
CA LEU A 55 -1.49 -19.91 7.39
C LEU A 55 -0.29 -20.58 8.10
N VAL A 56 0.67 -19.78 8.59
CA VAL A 56 1.80 -20.29 9.39
C VAL A 56 1.30 -20.91 10.69
N ALA A 57 0.41 -20.23 11.43
CA ALA A 57 -0.16 -20.76 12.66
C ALA A 57 -0.98 -22.05 12.47
N GLN A 58 -1.64 -22.20 11.30
CA GLN A 58 -2.31 -23.44 10.91
C GLN A 58 -1.32 -24.55 10.57
N ALA A 59 -0.27 -24.24 9.81
CA ALA A 59 0.78 -25.19 9.44
C ALA A 59 1.54 -25.72 10.67
N ASP A 60 1.78 -24.86 11.66
CA ASP A 60 2.45 -25.20 12.92
C ASP A 60 1.51 -25.87 13.95
N GLY A 61 0.24 -26.11 13.60
CA GLY A 61 -0.75 -26.76 14.48
C GLY A 61 -1.18 -25.93 15.70
N VAL A 62 -0.78 -24.67 15.78
CA VAL A 62 -1.04 -23.78 16.93
C VAL A 62 -2.53 -23.47 17.10
N LEU A 63 -3.30 -23.50 16.00
CA LEU A 63 -4.73 -23.17 16.01
C LEU A 63 -5.66 -24.38 16.25
N GLU A 64 -5.16 -25.62 16.24
CA GLU A 64 -6.00 -26.81 16.53
C GLU A 64 -6.17 -27.09 18.04
N ALA A 65 -5.41 -26.42 18.91
CA ALA A 65 -5.42 -26.65 20.37
C ALA A 65 -6.50 -25.84 21.13
N LYS A 66 -7.59 -25.44 20.47
CA LYS A 66 -8.79 -24.90 21.13
C LYS A 66 -9.99 -25.79 20.79
N ARG A 67 -10.10 -26.93 21.46
CA ARG A 67 -11.31 -27.76 21.51
C ARG A 67 -11.74 -27.95 22.95
#